data_AF-A0A8T4P8J9-F1
#
_entry.id   AF-A0A8T4P8J9-F1
#
_cell.length_a   1.000
_cell.length_b   1.000
_cell.length_c   1.000
_cell.angle_alpha   90.00
_cell.angle_beta   90.00
_cell.angle_gamma   90.00
#
_symmetry.space_group_name_H-M   'P 1'
#
loop_
_entity.id
_entity.type
_entity.pdbx_description
1 polymer ?
#
loop_
_entity_poly.entity_id
_entity_poly.type
_entity_poly.pdbx_seq_one_letter_code
_entity_poly.pdbx_strand_id
1 'polypeptide(L)'
;MKSRPIQPYHYIIISLILWIAVEYISVWHSRFQEWMSYMPWALFQYLFIILVFSFFFYKRIWSAKKMFFLMLFMMYLFEFLWQNFLLLNPISFVPISVLLIQLWGFLTFVPFWFVNKQLKQNSKATIFYCLWPVVGFLMALVLG
;
A
#
# COMPACT_ATOMS: atom_id res chain seq x y z
N MET A 1 -17.37 26.26 -5.10
CA MET A 1 -17.64 25.39 -3.93
C MET A 1 -16.35 25.22 -3.13
N LYS A 2 -16.25 25.81 -1.93
CA LYS A 2 -15.13 25.53 -1.01
C LYS A 2 -15.38 24.16 -0.38
N SER A 3 -14.63 23.15 -0.81
CA SER A 3 -14.66 21.82 -0.19
C SER A 3 -14.24 21.95 1.28
N ARG A 4 -15.04 21.39 2.20
CA ARG A 4 -14.68 21.28 3.63
C ARG A 4 -13.27 20.68 3.74
N PRO A 5 -12.44 21.10 4.72
CA PRO A 5 -11.15 20.46 4.96
C PRO A 5 -11.43 18.99 5.27
N ILE A 6 -11.03 18.12 4.35
CA ILE A 6 -11.22 16.68 4.49
C ILE A 6 -10.33 16.22 5.63
N GLN A 7 -10.93 15.56 6.61
CA GLN A 7 -10.29 15.33 7.88
C GLN A 7 -9.40 14.09 7.84
N PRO A 8 -8.15 14.18 8.34
CA PRO A 8 -7.12 13.15 8.20
C PRO A 8 -7.51 11.79 8.82
N TYR A 9 -8.44 11.78 9.78
CA TYR A 9 -8.88 10.55 10.43
C TYR A 9 -9.63 9.60 9.48
N HIS A 10 -10.36 10.10 8.48
CA HIS A 10 -11.03 9.23 7.50
C HIS A 10 -10.02 8.45 6.66
N TYR A 11 -8.94 9.12 6.26
CA TYR A 11 -7.82 8.48 5.55
C TYR A 11 -7.18 7.40 6.42
N ILE A 12 -6.93 7.69 7.70
CA ILE A 12 -6.32 6.73 8.62
C ILE A 12 -7.19 5.48 8.76
N ILE A 13 -8.49 5.64 9.03
CA ILE A 13 -9.43 4.52 9.24
C ILE A 13 -9.53 3.66 7.98
N ILE A 14 -9.76 4.29 6.82
CA ILE A 14 -9.92 3.56 5.55
C ILE A 14 -8.61 2.85 5.17
N SER A 15 -7.47 3.51 5.33
CA SER A 15 -6.17 2.90 5.05
C SER A 15 -5.91 1.72 5.98
N LEU A 16 -6.26 1.81 7.27
CA LEU A 16 -6.04 0.72 8.22
C LEU A 16 -6.86 -0.52 7.86
N ILE A 17 -8.14 -0.33 7.52
CA ILE A 17 -9.01 -1.42 7.06
C ILE A 17 -8.43 -2.09 5.81
N LEU A 18 -7.98 -1.29 4.84
CA LEU A 18 -7.42 -1.80 3.60
C LEU A 18 -6.08 -2.52 3.81
N TRP A 19 -5.21 -2.01 4.68
CA TRP A 19 -3.95 -2.69 5.04
C TRP A 19 -4.21 -4.06 5.63
N ILE A 20 -5.10 -4.16 6.62
CA ILE A 20 -5.46 -5.43 7.25
C ILE A 20 -6.03 -6.41 6.22
N ALA A 21 -6.95 -5.94 5.36
CA ALA A 21 -7.57 -6.79 4.33
C ALA A 21 -6.56 -7.27 3.28
N VAL A 22 -5.73 -6.37 2.76
CA VAL A 22 -4.73 -6.69 1.74
C VAL A 22 -3.70 -7.66 2.29
N GLU A 23 -3.17 -7.41 3.48
CA GLU A 23 -2.20 -8.30 4.12
C GLU A 23 -2.77 -9.71 4.35
N TYR A 24 -4.01 -9.77 4.85
CA TYR A 24 -4.65 -11.06 5.07
C TYR A 24 -4.78 -11.86 3.76
N ILE A 25 -5.18 -11.20 2.68
CA ILE A 25 -5.35 -11.82 1.36
C ILE A 25 -3.99 -12.23 0.76
N SER A 26 -2.97 -11.38 0.88
CA SER A 26 -1.68 -11.58 0.18
C SER A 26 -0.75 -12.55 0.90
N VAL A 27 -0.72 -12.55 2.23
CA VAL A 27 0.28 -13.30 3.01
C VAL A 27 -0.36 -14.39 3.88
N TRP A 28 -1.48 -14.08 4.54
CA TRP A 28 -1.93 -14.85 5.69
C TRP A 28 -3.16 -15.73 5.46
N HIS A 29 -3.72 -15.74 4.25
CA HIS A 29 -5.02 -16.39 3.99
C HIS A 29 -5.05 -17.87 4.41
N SER A 30 -3.91 -18.56 4.33
CA SER A 30 -3.76 -19.99 4.68
C SER A 30 -3.19 -20.22 6.08
N ARG A 31 -2.78 -19.16 6.78
CA ARG A 31 -2.06 -19.21 8.06
C ARG A 31 -2.65 -18.28 9.12
N PHE A 32 -3.97 -18.33 9.28
CA PHE A 32 -4.69 -17.43 10.18
C PHE A 32 -4.18 -17.44 11.62
N GLN A 33 -3.86 -18.61 12.18
CA GLN A 33 -3.35 -18.70 13.57
C GLN A 33 -1.98 -18.05 13.74
N GLU A 34 -1.09 -18.23 12.76
CA GLU A 34 0.22 -17.58 12.75
C GLU A 34 0.06 -16.06 12.58
N TRP A 35 -0.84 -15.62 11.71
CA TRP A 35 -1.12 -14.20 11.54
C TRP A 35 -1.59 -13.54 12.84
N MET A 36 -2.52 -14.16 13.55
CA MET A 36 -3.06 -13.63 14.81
C MET A 36 -1.98 -13.44 15.89
N SER A 37 -0.91 -14.24 15.89
CA SER A 37 0.20 -14.08 16.84
C SER A 37 1.10 -12.89 16.50
N TYR A 38 1.28 -12.58 15.21
CA TYR A 38 2.03 -11.40 14.74
C TYR A 38 1.18 -10.14 14.60
N MET A 39 -0.16 -10.27 14.63
CA MET A 39 -1.12 -9.19 14.36
C MET A 39 -0.87 -7.91 15.18
N PRO A 40 -0.52 -7.95 16.49
CA PRO A 40 -0.25 -6.73 17.24
C PRO A 40 0.92 -5.93 16.67
N TRP A 41 2.02 -6.60 16.33
CA TRP A 41 3.20 -5.96 15.74
C TRP A 41 2.90 -5.44 14.33
N ALA A 42 2.20 -6.24 13.53
CA ALA A 42 1.74 -5.86 12.20
C ALA A 42 0.84 -4.60 12.25
N LEU A 43 -0.09 -4.52 13.20
CA LEU A 43 -0.94 -3.35 13.43
C LEU A 43 -0.14 -2.09 13.72
N PHE A 44 0.88 -2.17 14.60
CA PHE A 44 1.74 -1.03 14.89
C PHE A 44 2.49 -0.57 13.64
N GLN A 45 3.00 -1.50 12.84
CA GLN A 45 3.66 -1.19 11.57
C GLN A 45 2.71 -0.51 10.58
N TYR A 46 1.51 -1.07 10.36
CA TYR A 46 0.54 -0.48 9.43
C TYR A 46 0.13 0.91 9.88
N LEU A 47 -0.18 1.08 11.16
CA LEU A 47 -0.55 2.38 11.72
C LEU A 47 0.60 3.38 11.57
N PHE A 48 1.84 2.97 11.83
CA PHE A 48 3.00 3.84 11.63
C PHE A 48 3.13 4.31 10.18
N ILE A 49 3.06 3.40 9.21
CA ILE A 49 3.12 3.72 7.77
C ILE A 49 1.99 4.70 7.39
N ILE A 50 0.76 4.42 7.82
CA ILE A 50 -0.41 5.26 7.55
C ILE A 50 -0.25 6.65 8.16
N LEU A 51 0.27 6.75 9.39
CA LEU A 51 0.50 8.04 10.07
C LEU A 51 1.57 8.86 9.35
N VAL A 52 2.65 8.22 8.87
CA VAL A 52 3.66 8.87 8.04
C VAL A 52 3.02 9.48 6.79
N PHE A 53 2.28 8.70 6.00
CA PHE A 53 1.63 9.22 4.80
C PHE A 53 0.57 10.27 5.11
N SER A 54 -0.22 10.10 6.16
CA SER A 54 -1.21 11.07 6.61
C SER A 54 -0.55 12.42 6.94
N PHE A 55 0.57 12.40 7.67
CA PHE A 55 1.35 13.60 7.97
C PHE A 55 1.81 14.31 6.69
N PHE A 56 2.36 13.57 5.72
CA PHE A 56 2.87 14.19 4.49
C PHE A 56 1.75 14.68 3.55
N PHE A 57 0.62 13.96 3.46
CA PHE A 57 -0.54 14.39 2.68
C PHE A 57 -1.23 15.62 3.27
N TYR A 58 -1.54 15.60 4.57
CA TYR A 58 -2.45 16.59 5.17
C TYR A 58 -1.72 17.74 5.88
N LYS A 59 -0.53 17.49 6.47
CA LYS A 59 0.21 18.52 7.21
C LYS A 59 1.32 19.17 6.38
N ARG A 60 2.05 18.39 5.58
CA ARG A 60 3.09 18.94 4.66
C ARG A 60 2.57 19.26 3.26
N ILE A 61 1.38 18.79 2.91
CA ILE A 61 0.71 19.03 1.61
C ILE A 61 1.65 18.67 0.44
N TRP A 62 2.27 17.49 0.53
CA TRP A 62 3.18 17.04 -0.51
C TRP A 62 2.43 16.69 -1.81
N SER A 63 3.01 17.08 -2.94
CA SER A 63 2.53 16.68 -4.27
C SER A 63 2.59 15.17 -4.46
N ALA A 64 1.74 14.61 -5.33
CA ALA A 64 1.70 13.18 -5.65
C ALA A 64 3.08 12.61 -6.04
N LYS A 65 3.91 13.36 -6.76
CA LYS A 65 5.28 12.94 -7.12
C LYS A 65 6.16 12.69 -5.89
N LYS A 66 6.18 13.64 -4.93
CA LYS A 66 6.94 13.49 -3.68
C LYS A 66 6.41 12.33 -2.83
N MET A 67 5.09 12.16 -2.79
CA MET A 67 4.45 11.04 -2.10
C MET A 67 4.81 9.70 -2.73
N PHE A 68 4.94 9.64 -4.06
CA PHE A 68 5.35 8.44 -4.76
C PHE A 68 6.78 8.03 -4.40
N PHE A 69 7.73 8.98 -4.38
CA PHE A 69 9.09 8.67 -3.94
C PHE A 69 9.16 8.27 -2.46
N LEU A 70 8.38 8.91 -1.59
CA LEU A 70 8.27 8.49 -0.19
C LEU A 70 7.72 7.06 -0.09
N MET A 71 6.71 6.73 -0.89
CA MET A 71 6.13 5.39 -0.95
C MET A 71 7.16 4.36 -1.40
N LEU A 72 7.92 4.63 -2.47
CA LEU A 72 8.99 3.74 -2.92
C LEU A 72 10.05 3.54 -1.83
N PHE A 73 10.46 4.61 -1.15
CA PHE A 73 11.43 4.52 -0.07
C PHE A 73 10.92 3.66 1.09
N MET A 74 9.70 3.91 1.56
CA MET A 74 9.09 3.13 2.65
C MET A 74 8.89 1.68 2.23
N MET A 75 8.41 1.43 1.02
CA MET A 75 8.25 0.09 0.44
C MET A 75 9.56 -0.69 0.52
N TYR A 76 10.63 -0.21 -0.12
CA TYR A 76 11.89 -0.92 -0.09
C TYR A 76 12.46 -1.05 1.33
N LEU A 77 12.35 0.00 2.18
CA LEU A 77 12.80 -0.07 3.56
C LEU A 77 12.13 -1.23 4.32
N PHE A 78 10.80 -1.34 4.26
CA PHE A 78 10.07 -2.39 4.96
C PHE A 78 10.30 -3.76 4.35
N GLU A 79 10.35 -3.88 3.02
CA GLU A 79 10.63 -5.15 2.34
C GLU A 79 12.04 -5.68 2.67
N PHE A 80 13.03 -4.80 2.82
CA PHE A 80 14.37 -5.20 3.27
C PHE A 80 14.38 -5.58 4.76
N LEU A 81 13.64 -4.88 5.62
CA LEU A 81 13.51 -5.24 7.04
C LEU A 81 12.84 -6.61 7.23
N TRP A 82 11.88 -6.94 6.38
CA TRP A 82 11.19 -8.24 6.35
C TRP A 82 11.94 -9.34 5.58
N GLN A 83 13.15 -9.04 5.09
CA GLN A 83 14.02 -9.98 4.38
C GLN A 83 13.32 -10.67 3.20
N ASN A 84 12.57 -9.91 2.37
CA ASN A 84 11.89 -10.50 1.23
C ASN A 84 12.90 -11.05 0.20
N PHE A 85 13.15 -12.35 0.26
CA PHE A 85 14.15 -13.05 -0.56
C PHE A 85 13.92 -12.89 -2.06
N LEU A 86 12.67 -12.65 -2.46
CA LEU A 86 12.32 -12.55 -3.87
C LEU A 86 12.81 -11.24 -4.51
N LEU A 87 13.09 -10.19 -3.70
CA LEU A 87 13.76 -8.96 -4.14
C LEU A 87 15.28 -9.11 -4.25
N LEU A 88 15.87 -10.19 -3.74
CA LEU A 88 17.31 -10.45 -3.83
C LEU A 88 17.68 -11.18 -5.13
N ASN A 89 16.70 -11.79 -5.81
CA ASN A 89 16.93 -12.48 -7.08
C ASN A 89 16.74 -11.51 -8.27
N PRO A 90 17.76 -11.29 -9.11
CA PRO A 90 17.70 -10.35 -10.24
C PRO A 90 16.58 -10.65 -11.24
N ILE A 91 16.23 -11.93 -11.44
CA ILE A 91 15.23 -12.35 -12.43
C ILE A 91 13.82 -11.97 -11.97
N SER A 92 13.54 -12.13 -10.68
CA SER A 92 12.23 -11.84 -10.09
C SER A 92 12.10 -10.39 -9.61
N PHE A 93 13.21 -9.66 -9.47
CA PHE A 93 13.22 -8.28 -8.96
C PHE A 93 12.22 -7.37 -9.66
N VAL A 94 12.31 -7.25 -10.98
CA VAL A 94 11.44 -6.33 -11.76
C VAL A 94 9.95 -6.67 -11.61
N PRO A 95 9.48 -7.91 -11.86
CA PRO A 95 8.06 -8.21 -11.73
C PRO A 95 7.55 -8.03 -10.29
N ILE A 96 8.35 -8.36 -9.27
CA ILE A 96 7.97 -8.15 -7.87
C ILE A 96 7.91 -6.67 -7.52
N SER A 97 8.89 -5.88 -7.94
CA SER A 97 8.84 -4.43 -7.75
C SER A 97 7.59 -3.82 -8.36
N VAL A 98 7.15 -4.29 -9.54
CA VAL A 98 5.90 -3.82 -10.16
C VAL A 98 4.69 -4.18 -9.29
N LEU A 99 4.60 -5.43 -8.81
CA LEU A 99 3.53 -5.86 -7.92
C LEU A 99 3.49 -5.06 -6.61
N LEU A 100 4.65 -4.88 -5.97
CA LEU A 100 4.79 -4.12 -4.73
C LEU A 100 4.42 -2.65 -4.95
N ILE A 101 4.85 -2.03 -6.06
CA ILE A 101 4.46 -0.66 -6.40
C ILE A 101 2.94 -0.54 -6.56
N GLN A 102 2.28 -1.53 -7.17
CA GLN A 102 0.83 -1.52 -7.30
C GLN A 102 0.13 -1.68 -5.94
N LEU A 103 0.59 -2.61 -5.11
CA LEU A 103 0.03 -2.88 -3.79
C LEU A 103 0.22 -1.70 -2.84
N TRP A 104 1.45 -1.19 -2.71
CA TRP A 104 1.75 -0.01 -1.89
C TRP A 104 1.07 1.24 -2.45
N GLY A 105 1.01 1.37 -3.77
CA GLY A 105 0.28 2.45 -4.44
C GLY A 105 -1.21 2.42 -4.14
N PHE A 106 -1.81 1.22 -4.15
CA PHE A 106 -3.19 1.00 -3.75
C PHE A 106 -3.41 1.45 -2.31
N LEU A 107 -2.60 0.95 -1.37
CA LEU A 107 -2.74 1.24 0.06
C LEU A 107 -2.43 2.70 0.43
N THR A 108 -1.64 3.41 -0.38
CA THR A 108 -1.25 4.80 -0.10
C THR A 108 -2.19 5.80 -0.77
N PHE A 109 -2.41 5.66 -2.09
CA PHE A 109 -3.06 6.69 -2.90
C PHE A 109 -4.56 6.48 -3.05
N VAL A 110 -5.05 5.24 -3.14
CA VAL A 110 -6.48 4.99 -3.36
C VAL A 110 -7.33 5.46 -2.17
N PRO A 111 -6.98 5.20 -0.90
CA PRO A 111 -7.68 5.77 0.24
C PRO A 111 -7.66 7.29 0.21
N PHE A 112 -6.50 7.89 -0.09
CA PHE A 112 -6.35 9.33 -0.17
C PHE A 112 -7.26 9.93 -1.25
N TRP A 113 -7.25 9.39 -2.47
CA TRP A 113 -8.10 9.88 -3.55
C TRP A 113 -9.59 9.61 -3.30
N PHE A 114 -9.94 8.52 -2.66
CA PHE A 114 -11.32 8.23 -2.25
C PHE A 114 -11.82 9.28 -1.26
N VAL A 115 -11.07 9.50 -0.18
CA VAL A 115 -11.38 10.46 0.89
C VAL A 115 -11.44 11.90 0.34
N ASN A 116 -10.56 12.25 -0.60
CA ASN A 116 -10.55 13.57 -1.23
C ASN A 116 -11.47 13.71 -2.46
N LYS A 117 -12.24 12.68 -2.82
CA LYS A 117 -13.11 12.64 -4.01
C LYS A 117 -12.37 12.91 -5.33
N GLN A 118 -11.10 12.50 -5.40
CA GLN A 118 -10.19 12.69 -6.55
C GLN A 118 -10.01 11.43 -7.40
N LEU A 119 -10.75 10.34 -7.14
CA LEU A 119 -10.63 9.09 -7.90
C LEU A 119 -10.85 9.28 -9.41
N LYS A 120 -11.86 10.05 -9.82
CA LYS A 120 -12.13 10.31 -11.25
C LYS A 120 -11.01 11.07 -11.94
N GLN A 121 -10.37 12.00 -11.22
CA GLN A 121 -9.23 12.78 -11.75
C GLN A 121 -7.98 11.90 -11.92
N ASN A 122 -7.82 10.90 -11.05
CA ASN A 122 -6.68 9.98 -11.03
C ASN A 122 -7.07 8.58 -11.53
N SER A 123 -8.03 8.48 -12.45
CA SER A 123 -8.64 7.20 -12.85
C SER A 123 -7.62 6.19 -13.39
N LYS A 124 -6.71 6.63 -14.25
CA LYS A 124 -5.65 5.77 -14.80
C LYS A 124 -4.75 5.18 -13.71
N ALA A 125 -4.29 6.01 -12.78
CA ALA A 125 -3.43 5.56 -11.69
C ALA A 125 -4.20 4.69 -10.68
N THR A 126 -5.47 5.00 -10.42
CA THR A 126 -6.35 4.18 -9.59
C THR A 126 -6.52 2.79 -10.20
N ILE A 127 -6.82 2.72 -11.51
CA ILE A 127 -6.94 1.43 -12.21
C ILE A 127 -5.64 0.65 -12.12
N PHE A 128 -4.50 1.29 -12.42
CA PHE A 128 -3.19 0.65 -12.33
C PHE A 128 -2.92 0.07 -10.94
N TYR A 129 -3.20 0.82 -9.87
CA TYR A 129 -3.01 0.33 -8.50
C TYR A 129 -4.01 -0.77 -8.13
N CYS A 130 -5.26 -0.71 -8.58
CA CYS A 130 -6.26 -1.75 -8.32
C CYS A 130 -6.00 -3.07 -9.08
N LEU A 131 -5.10 -3.10 -10.05
CA LEU A 131 -4.76 -4.31 -10.81
C LEU A 131 -3.78 -5.25 -10.11
N TRP A 132 -3.30 -4.90 -8.91
CA TRP A 132 -2.37 -5.73 -8.13
C TRP A 132 -2.82 -7.19 -7.95
N PRO A 133 -4.11 -7.54 -7.76
CA PRO A 133 -4.51 -8.95 -7.63
C PRO A 133 -4.32 -9.73 -8.92
N VAL A 134 -4.56 -9.09 -10.07
CA VAL A 134 -4.37 -9.68 -11.40
C VAL A 134 -2.89 -9.91 -11.67
N VAL A 135 -2.04 -8.92 -11.34
CA VAL A 135 -0.59 -9.05 -11.47
C VAL A 135 -0.06 -10.15 -10.55
N GLY A 136 -0.53 -10.20 -9.30
CA GLY A 136 -0.15 -11.25 -8.35
C GLY A 136 -0.54 -12.65 -8.84
N PHE A 137 -1.75 -12.81 -9.38
CA PHE A 137 -2.20 -14.07 -9.98
C PHE A 137 -1.33 -14.50 -11.18
N LEU A 138 -1.05 -13.57 -12.10
CA LEU A 138 -0.18 -13.86 -13.25
C LEU A 138 1.24 -14.24 -12.82
N MET A 139 1.77 -13.58 -11.80
CA MET A 139 3.09 -13.92 -11.26
C MET A 139 3.10 -15.31 -10.61
N ALA A 140 2.05 -15.68 -9.88
CA ALA A 140 1.94 -17.02 -9.30
C ALA A 140 1.90 -18.13 -10.37
N LEU A 141 1.31 -17.86 -11.55
CA LEU A 141 1.31 -18.81 -12.67
C LEU A 141 2.64 -18.93 -13.41
N VAL A 142 3.48 -17.88 -13.39
CA VAL A 142 4.74 -17.84 -14.14
C VAL A 142 5.93 -18.26 -13.27
N LEU A 143 5.87 -17.99 -11.97
CA LEU A 143 6.97 -18.24 -11.02
C LEU A 143 6.72 -19.43 -10.08
N GLY A 144 5.50 -19.99 -10.06
CA GLY A 144 5.13 -21.20 -9.32
C GLY A 144 5.26 -22.45 -10.18
#